data_AF-A0A354FGA1-F1
#
_entry.id   AF-A0A354FGA1-F1
#
_cell.length_a   1.000
_cell.length_b   1.000
_cell.length_c   1.000
_cell.angle_alpha   90.00
_cell.angle_beta   90.00
_cell.angle_gamma   90.00
#
_symmetry.space_group_name_H-M   'P 1'
#
loop_
_entity.id
_entity.type
_entity.pdbx_description
1 polymer ?
#
loop_
_entity_poly.entity_id
_entity_poly.type
_entity_poly.pdbx_seq_one_letter_code
_entity_poly.pdbx_strand_id
1 'polypeptide(L)'
;GFMRVLSPVFLDNFPGQVVNIHPALLPAFPGLEGQRQAIDYGVQYSGCTVHFVDDGMDSGPIILQSVVPVYQNDTADTLAERILTKEHLTYPAALQLLAEDRVKLQGRRVIINWEERIPRQPRDCVLEWLKVKDRIKEVPCSD
;
A
#
# COMPACT_ATOMS: atom_id res chain seq x y z
N GLY A 1 -3.95 2.91 12.82
CA GLY A 1 -3.81 1.46 12.60
C GLY A 1 -4.55 0.67 13.66
N PHE A 2 -4.70 -0.64 13.46
CA PHE A 2 -5.19 -1.57 14.47
C PHE A 2 -4.00 -2.07 15.31
N MET A 3 -3.89 -1.62 16.56
CA MET A 3 -2.68 -1.79 17.39
C MET A 3 -2.62 -3.14 18.11
N ARG A 4 -3.00 -4.23 17.43
CA ARG A 4 -2.95 -5.59 17.98
C ARG A 4 -2.52 -6.59 16.92
N VAL A 5 -1.62 -7.49 17.31
CA VAL A 5 -1.24 -8.64 16.50
C VAL A 5 -2.43 -9.61 16.44
N LEU A 6 -2.80 -10.04 15.24
CA LEU A 6 -3.86 -11.02 15.02
C LEU A 6 -3.32 -12.42 15.33
N SER A 7 -4.14 -13.26 15.96
CA SER A 7 -3.74 -14.63 16.27
C SER A 7 -3.69 -15.49 14.99
N PRO A 8 -2.82 -16.51 14.92
CA PRO A 8 -2.81 -17.46 13.81
C PRO A 8 -4.18 -18.07 13.56
N VAL A 9 -4.89 -18.45 14.64
CA VAL A 9 -6.27 -18.98 14.55
C VAL A 9 -7.22 -18.04 13.82
N PHE A 10 -7.10 -16.72 14.04
CA PHE A 10 -7.92 -15.76 13.30
C PHE A 10 -7.55 -15.74 11.81
N LEU A 11 -6.25 -15.66 11.50
CA LEU A 11 -5.75 -15.59 10.12
C LEU A 11 -6.09 -16.84 9.31
N ASP A 12 -6.06 -18.02 9.94
CA ASP A 12 -6.43 -19.30 9.33
C ASP A 12 -7.89 -19.33 8.85
N ASN A 13 -8.78 -18.54 9.48
CA ASN A 13 -10.17 -18.41 9.06
C ASN A 13 -10.36 -17.42 7.90
N PHE A 14 -9.36 -16.61 7.58
CA PHE A 14 -9.40 -15.57 6.54
C PHE A 14 -8.15 -15.60 5.63
N PRO A 15 -7.80 -16.75 5.04
CA PRO A 15 -6.57 -16.90 4.27
C PRO A 15 -6.57 -15.98 3.05
N GLY A 16 -5.58 -15.09 2.97
CA GLY A 16 -5.44 -14.13 1.86
C GLY A 16 -6.54 -13.06 1.81
N GLN A 17 -7.26 -12.81 2.91
CA GLN A 17 -8.35 -11.84 2.97
C GLN A 17 -8.09 -10.68 3.94
N VAL A 18 -7.07 -10.82 4.80
CA VAL A 18 -6.71 -9.79 5.76
C VAL A 18 -5.63 -8.89 5.17
N VAL A 19 -5.88 -7.58 5.16
CA VAL A 19 -4.98 -6.57 4.59
C VAL A 19 -4.65 -5.54 5.67
N ASN A 20 -3.41 -5.07 5.67
CA ASN A 20 -2.94 -4.01 6.55
C ASN A 20 -2.26 -2.90 5.72
N ILE A 21 -2.23 -1.68 6.28
CA ILE A 21 -1.38 -0.60 5.82
C ILE A 21 -0.37 -0.24 6.89
N HIS A 22 0.90 -0.16 6.49
CA HIS A 22 2.04 0.13 7.36
C HIS A 22 2.74 1.41 6.91
N PRO A 23 3.06 2.37 7.81
CA PRO A 23 3.68 3.66 7.48
C PRO A 23 5.20 3.57 7.27
N ALA A 24 5.66 2.58 6.50
CA ALA A 24 7.02 2.51 5.98
C ALA A 24 7.05 1.80 4.61
N LEU A 25 8.18 1.91 3.91
CA LEU A 25 8.47 1.11 2.71
C LEU A 25 9.02 -0.27 3.13
N LEU A 26 8.13 -1.23 3.37
CA LEU A 26 8.52 -2.60 3.70
C LEU A 26 9.39 -3.20 2.57
N PRO A 27 10.41 -4.01 2.90
CA PRO A 27 10.67 -4.63 4.22
C PRO A 27 11.43 -3.75 5.23
N ALA A 28 11.68 -2.47 4.93
CA ALA A 28 12.32 -1.57 5.89
C ALA A 28 11.36 -1.14 7.00
N PHE A 29 11.89 -1.05 8.22
CA PHE A 29 11.21 -0.53 9.42
C PHE A 29 9.85 -1.22 9.73
N PRO A 30 9.79 -2.57 9.83
CA PRO A 30 8.59 -3.24 10.30
C PRO A 30 8.30 -2.91 11.77
N GLY A 31 7.05 -3.09 12.20
CA GLY A 31 6.63 -2.91 13.59
C GLY A 31 6.29 -1.47 13.94
N LEU A 32 6.61 -1.06 15.17
CA LEU A 32 6.17 0.25 15.68
C LEU A 32 7.10 1.39 15.24
N GLU A 33 6.58 2.61 15.20
CA GLU A 33 7.38 3.83 15.03
C GLU A 33 8.20 3.88 13.71
N GLY A 34 7.68 3.30 12.61
CA GLY A 34 8.39 3.24 11.32
C GLY A 34 8.85 4.60 10.79
N GLN A 35 8.10 5.67 11.07
CA GLN A 35 8.46 7.05 10.70
C GLN A 35 9.66 7.55 11.51
N ARG A 36 9.69 7.29 12.83
CA ARG A 36 10.81 7.67 13.69
C ARG A 36 12.07 6.91 13.31
N GLN A 37 11.95 5.60 13.07
CA GLN A 37 13.07 4.77 12.60
C GLN A 37 13.65 5.31 11.28
N ALA A 38 12.80 5.72 10.34
CA ALA A 38 13.24 6.32 9.08
C ALA A 38 14.02 7.63 9.28
N ILE A 39 13.54 8.52 10.17
CA ILE A 39 14.23 9.77 10.53
C ILE A 39 15.58 9.49 11.19
N ASP A 40 15.60 8.63 12.22
CA ASP A 40 16.82 8.31 12.97
C ASP A 40 17.87 7.62 12.09
N TYR A 41 17.44 6.81 11.12
CA TYR A 41 18.33 6.19 10.14
C TYR A 41 18.88 7.18 9.10
N GLY A 42 18.17 8.29 8.84
CA GLY A 42 18.56 9.28 7.84
C GLY A 42 18.29 8.87 6.40
N VAL A 43 17.21 8.11 6.15
CA VAL A 43 16.81 7.77 4.77
C VAL A 43 16.38 9.01 4.00
N GLN A 44 16.60 9.03 2.68
CA GLN A 44 16.12 10.10 1.80
C GLN A 44 14.68 9.90 1.31
N TYR A 45 14.16 8.67 1.44
CA TYR A 45 12.82 8.29 1.03
C TYR A 45 12.19 7.36 2.05
N SER A 46 10.91 7.58 2.32
CA SER A 46 10.04 6.70 3.11
C SER A 46 8.70 6.55 2.38
N GLY A 47 7.64 6.11 3.05
CA GLY A 47 6.36 5.87 2.41
C GLY A 47 5.42 5.01 3.23
N CYS A 48 4.42 4.44 2.56
CA CYS A 48 3.53 3.45 3.15
C CYS A 48 3.40 2.22 2.25
N THR A 49 3.06 1.10 2.88
CA THR A 49 2.90 -0.20 2.23
C THR A 49 1.57 -0.82 2.59
N VAL A 50 0.79 -1.22 1.60
CA VAL A 50 -0.39 -2.06 1.76
C VAL A 50 0.00 -3.50 1.44
N HIS A 51 -0.28 -4.42 2.35
CA HIS A 51 0.11 -5.83 2.22
C HIS A 51 -0.95 -6.75 2.82
N PHE A 52 -0.95 -8.00 2.37
CA PHE A 52 -1.67 -9.07 3.07
C PHE A 52 -1.03 -9.33 4.42
N VAL A 53 -1.83 -9.64 5.44
CA VAL A 53 -1.33 -10.02 6.77
C VAL A 53 -0.98 -11.51 6.76
N ASP A 54 0.19 -11.85 7.28
CA ASP A 54 0.64 -13.21 7.57
C ASP A 54 0.95 -13.36 9.07
N ASP A 55 1.56 -14.48 9.46
CA ASP A 55 1.90 -14.81 10.85
C ASP A 55 3.07 -13.99 11.41
N GLY A 56 3.83 -13.30 10.55
CA GLY A 56 4.89 -12.39 10.96
C GLY A 56 4.45 -10.93 11.07
N MET A 57 5.37 -10.10 11.55
CA MET A 57 5.14 -8.66 11.73
C MET A 57 5.45 -7.90 10.45
N ASP A 58 4.41 -7.34 9.83
CA ASP A 58 4.50 -6.58 8.58
C ASP A 58 5.29 -7.29 7.48
N SER A 59 5.17 -8.62 7.45
CA SER A 59 5.96 -9.48 6.57
C SER A 59 5.20 -9.97 5.36
N GLY A 60 3.88 -9.82 5.28
CA GLY A 60 3.13 -10.47 4.21
C GLY A 60 3.34 -9.90 2.80
N PRO A 61 2.78 -10.57 1.78
CA PRO A 61 2.88 -10.16 0.39
C PRO A 61 2.40 -8.72 0.15
N ILE A 62 3.27 -7.90 -0.43
CA ILE A 62 3.00 -6.48 -0.71
C ILE A 62 2.05 -6.35 -1.91
N ILE A 63 0.95 -5.61 -1.71
CA ILE A 63 -0.03 -5.29 -2.75
C ILE A 63 0.38 -4.00 -3.44
N LEU A 64 0.56 -2.90 -2.68
CA LEU A 64 0.93 -1.58 -3.20
C LEU A 64 1.84 -0.83 -2.25
N GLN A 65 2.65 0.08 -2.79
CA GLN A 65 3.48 1.02 -2.03
C GLN A 65 3.38 2.42 -2.61
N SER A 66 3.50 3.43 -1.74
CA SER A 66 3.64 4.82 -2.13
C SER A 66 4.85 5.42 -1.45
N VAL A 67 5.66 6.17 -2.22
CA VAL A 67 6.90 6.79 -1.75
C VAL A 67 6.66 8.26 -1.42
N VAL A 68 7.33 8.75 -0.38
CA VAL A 68 7.46 10.17 -0.04
C VAL A 68 8.93 10.53 0.19
N PRO A 69 9.36 11.76 -0.16
CA PRO A 69 10.67 12.25 0.22
C PRO A 69 10.75 12.49 1.74
N VAL A 70 11.94 12.32 2.29
CA VAL A 70 12.31 12.75 3.65
C VAL A 70 13.26 13.94 3.51
N TYR A 71 12.87 15.07 4.07
CA TYR A 71 13.64 16.31 4.04
C TYR A 71 14.57 16.41 5.25
N GLN A 72 15.66 17.15 5.11
CA GLN A 72 16.70 17.28 6.15
C GLN A 72 16.17 17.88 7.47
N ASN A 73 15.10 18.66 7.40
CA ASN A 73 14.45 19.29 8.55
C ASN A 73 13.17 18.57 8.99
N ASP A 74 12.88 17.39 8.45
CA ASP A 74 11.72 16.62 8.89
C ASP A 74 11.90 16.13 10.33
N THR A 75 10.78 16.11 11.04
CA THR A 75 10.59 15.36 12.28
C THR A 75 9.81 14.09 11.97
N ALA A 76 9.70 13.19 12.94
CA ALA A 76 8.84 12.02 12.80
C ALA A 76 7.38 12.41 12.48
N ASP A 77 6.89 13.49 13.10
CA ASP A 77 5.53 13.98 12.91
C ASP A 77 5.30 14.57 11.50
N THR A 78 6.20 15.44 11.02
CA THR A 78 6.06 16.03 9.68
C THR A 78 6.22 14.98 8.57
N LEU A 79 7.04 13.95 8.80
CA LEU A 79 7.10 12.79 7.92
C LEU A 79 5.81 11.96 7.99
N ALA A 80 5.26 11.74 9.19
CA ALA A 80 4.03 10.98 9.38
C ALA A 80 2.83 11.64 8.68
N GLU A 81 2.67 12.96 8.76
CA GLU A 81 1.61 13.69 8.04
C GLU A 81 1.69 13.49 6.51
N ARG A 82 2.92 13.50 5.97
CA ARG A 82 3.17 13.27 4.55
C ARG A 82 2.87 11.84 4.13
N ILE A 83 3.26 10.86 4.96
CA ILE A 83 2.95 9.44 4.74
C ILE A 83 1.44 9.23 4.82
N LEU A 84 0.75 9.79 5.82
CA LEU A 84 -0.70 9.67 6.01
C LEU A 84 -1.49 10.14 4.78
N THR A 85 -1.04 11.22 4.14
CA THR A 85 -1.64 11.69 2.88
C THR A 85 -1.53 10.63 1.77
N LYS A 86 -0.43 9.87 1.72
CA LYS A 86 -0.28 8.74 0.79
C LYS A 86 -1.07 7.52 1.23
N GLU A 87 -1.22 7.26 2.52
CA GLU A 87 -2.03 6.16 3.03
C GLU A 87 -3.50 6.28 2.60
N HIS A 88 -4.08 7.47 2.73
CA HIS A 88 -5.46 7.78 2.30
C HIS A 88 -5.71 7.56 0.80
N LEU A 89 -4.64 7.50 -0.01
CA LEU A 89 -4.72 7.23 -1.44
C LEU A 89 -4.42 5.77 -1.76
N THR A 90 -3.38 5.21 -1.14
CA THR A 90 -2.87 3.88 -1.45
C THR A 90 -3.79 2.80 -0.92
N TYR A 91 -4.37 3.00 0.27
CA TYR A 91 -5.20 1.99 0.90
C TYR A 91 -6.52 1.74 0.15
N PRO A 92 -7.34 2.76 -0.16
CA PRO A 92 -8.59 2.54 -0.90
C PRO A 92 -8.34 1.93 -2.28
N ALA A 93 -7.23 2.30 -2.91
CA ALA A 93 -6.90 1.81 -4.23
C ALA A 93 -6.46 0.33 -4.23
N ALA A 94 -5.75 -0.12 -3.20
CA ALA A 94 -5.47 -1.54 -2.99
C ALA A 94 -6.76 -2.33 -2.79
N LEU A 95 -7.67 -1.80 -1.95
CA LEU A 95 -8.98 -2.41 -1.70
C LEU A 95 -9.83 -2.47 -2.96
N GLN A 96 -9.75 -1.46 -3.83
CA GLN A 96 -10.45 -1.46 -5.11
C GLN A 96 -9.92 -2.56 -6.05
N LEU A 97 -8.60 -2.72 -6.16
CA LEU A 97 -8.01 -3.80 -6.97
C LEU A 97 -8.44 -5.19 -6.46
N LEU A 98 -8.55 -5.35 -5.14
CA LEU A 98 -9.05 -6.57 -4.51
C LEU A 98 -10.54 -6.79 -4.83
N ALA A 99 -11.37 -5.75 -4.67
CA ALA A 99 -12.81 -5.82 -4.93
C ALA A 99 -13.14 -6.08 -6.41
N GLU A 100 -12.22 -5.79 -7.32
CA GLU A 100 -12.33 -6.04 -8.75
C GLU A 100 -11.69 -7.38 -9.20
N ASP A 101 -11.29 -8.24 -8.25
CA ASP A 101 -10.63 -9.53 -8.51
C ASP A 101 -9.36 -9.42 -9.39
N ARG A 102 -8.66 -8.28 -9.32
CA ARG A 102 -7.45 -7.99 -10.11
C ARG A 102 -6.16 -8.45 -9.46
N VAL A 103 -6.21 -8.81 -8.18
CA VAL A 103 -5.05 -9.19 -7.37
C VAL A 103 -4.94 -10.70 -7.32
N LYS A 104 -3.81 -11.26 -7.76
CA LYS A 104 -3.50 -12.68 -7.65
C LYS A 104 -2.21 -12.89 -6.87
N LEU A 105 -2.25 -13.81 -5.91
CA LEU A 105 -1.06 -14.23 -5.17
C LEU A 105 -0.32 -15.35 -5.94
N GLN A 106 0.97 -15.17 -6.20
CA GLN A 106 1.86 -16.18 -6.78
C GLN A 106 3.07 -16.37 -5.84
N GLY A 107 3.01 -17.39 -4.99
CA GLY A 107 3.95 -17.56 -3.90
C GLY A 107 3.89 -16.35 -2.95
N ARG A 108 5.02 -15.64 -2.77
CA ARG A 108 5.09 -14.41 -1.96
C ARG A 108 4.75 -13.13 -2.76
N ARG A 109 4.62 -13.22 -4.08
CA ARG A 109 4.44 -12.05 -4.94
C ARG A 109 2.98 -11.82 -5.26
N VAL A 110 2.58 -10.56 -5.22
CA VAL A 110 1.29 -10.12 -5.76
C VAL A 110 1.46 -9.76 -7.23
N ILE A 111 0.60 -10.33 -8.07
CA ILE A 111 0.46 -10.01 -9.49
C ILE A 111 -0.85 -9.26 -9.67
N ILE A 112 -0.78 -8.05 -10.23
CA ILE A 112 -1.96 -7.22 -10.51
C ILE A 112 -2.26 -7.29 -11.99
N ASN A 113 -3.52 -7.61 -12.33
CA ASN A 113 -4.02 -7.48 -13.69
C ASN A 113 -4.35 -6.00 -13.98
N TRP A 114 -3.59 -5.39 -14.89
CA TRP A 114 -3.76 -3.98 -15.27
C TRP A 114 -4.62 -3.75 -16.52
N GLU A 115 -5.26 -4.79 -17.09
CA GLU A 115 -6.05 -4.70 -18.34
C GLU A 115 -5.29 -3.95 -19.46
N GLU A 116 -4.19 -4.55 -19.93
CA GLU A 116 -3.38 -4.06 -21.06
C GLU A 116 -2.66 -2.71 -20.86
N ARG A 117 -2.83 -2.04 -19.71
CA ARG A 117 -2.02 -0.88 -19.31
C ARG A 117 -0.96 -1.27 -18.30
N ILE A 118 0.19 -1.77 -18.77
CA ILE A 118 1.35 -1.93 -17.90
C ILE A 118 1.85 -0.51 -17.52
N PRO A 119 1.79 -0.12 -16.24
CA PRO A 119 2.29 1.18 -15.82
C PRO A 119 3.79 1.25 -16.09
N ARG A 120 4.27 2.36 -16.65
CA ARG A 120 5.71 2.52 -16.96
C ARG A 120 6.60 2.51 -15.72
N GLN A 121 6.07 2.82 -14.54
CA GLN A 121 6.79 2.75 -13.26
C GLN A 121 5.87 2.30 -12.09
N PRO A 122 6.42 1.58 -11.08
CA PRO A 122 5.69 1.18 -9.87
C PRO A 122 5.18 2.33 -9.00
N ARG A 123 5.71 3.56 -9.17
CA ARG A 123 5.49 4.69 -8.25
C ARG A 123 4.18 5.44 -8.50
N ASP A 124 3.63 5.36 -9.71
CA ASP A 124 2.46 6.14 -10.14
C ASP A 124 1.27 5.25 -10.56
N CYS A 125 1.45 3.92 -10.54
CA CYS A 125 0.58 2.95 -11.21
C CYS A 125 -0.88 2.99 -10.76
N VAL A 126 -1.12 3.38 -9.51
CA VAL A 126 -2.43 3.28 -8.89
C VAL A 126 -3.19 4.60 -8.98
N LEU A 127 -2.53 5.71 -8.64
CA LEU A 127 -3.14 7.02 -8.69
C LEU A 127 -3.44 7.46 -10.13
N GLU A 128 -2.54 7.16 -11.07
CA GLU A 128 -2.79 7.44 -12.49
C GLU A 128 -3.87 6.51 -13.05
N TRP A 129 -3.91 5.23 -12.65
CA TRP A 129 -4.99 4.32 -13.06
C TRP A 129 -6.36 4.77 -12.53
N LEU A 130 -6.47 5.16 -11.26
CA LEU A 130 -7.70 5.70 -10.67
C LEU A 130 -8.18 6.95 -11.41
N LYS A 131 -7.27 7.92 -11.63
CA LYS A 131 -7.57 9.16 -12.38
C LYS A 131 -8.05 8.89 -13.81
N VAL A 132 -7.63 7.78 -14.41
CA VAL A 132 -8.03 7.40 -15.78
C VAL A 132 -9.35 6.63 -15.78
N LYS A 133 -9.62 5.78 -14.78
CA LYS A 133 -10.91 5.09 -14.63
C LYS A 133 -12.06 6.07 -14.46
N ASP A 134 -11.85 7.14 -13.69
CA ASP A 134 -12.86 8.20 -13.53
C ASP A 134 -13.15 8.97 -14.82
N ARG A 135 -12.22 8.99 -15.80
CA ARG A 135 -12.45 9.57 -17.13
C ARG A 135 -13.17 8.64 -18.10
N ILE A 136 -13.25 7.34 -17.83
CA ILE A 136 -13.94 6.36 -18.70
C ILE A 136 -15.45 6.28 -18.36
N LYS A 137 -15.94 7.11 -17.44
CA LYS A 137 -17.37 7.15 -17.07
C LYS A 137 -18.27 8.07 -17.92
N GLU A 138 -17.81 8.63 -19.03
CA GLU A 138 -18.68 9.43 -19.92
C GLU A 138 -18.44 9.15 -21.41
N VAL A 139 -19.22 8.24 -21.97
CA VAL A 139 -19.96 8.45 -23.24
C VAL A 139 -21.28 7.67 -23.12
N PRO A 140 -22.44 8.32 -22.93
CA PRO A 140 -23.72 7.65 -23.14
C PRO A 140 -23.82 7.31 -24.63
N CYS A 141 -24.17 6.07 -24.95
CA CYS A 141 -24.63 5.73 -26.28
C CYS A 141 -25.95 6.49 -26.48
N SER A 142 -25.93 7.55 -27.29
CA SER A 142 -27.16 8.16 -27.78
C SER A 142 -27.76 7.25 -28.85
N ASP A 143 -28.99 6.81 -28.63
CA ASP A 143 -29.84 6.17 -29.64
C ASP A 143 -30.10 7.09 -30.86
#